data_AF-A0AAN6YWI4-F1
#
_entry.id   AF-A0AAN6YWI4-F1
#
_cell.length_a   1.000
_cell.length_b   1.000
_cell.length_c   1.000
_cell.angle_alpha   90.00
_cell.angle_beta   90.00
_cell.angle_gamma   90.00
#
_symmetry.space_group_name_H-M   'P 1'
#
loop_
_entity.id
_entity.type
_entity.pdbx_description
1 polymer ?
#
loop_
_entity_poly.entity_id
_entity_poly.type
_entity_poly.pdbx_seq_one_letter_code
_entity_poly.pdbx_strand_id
1 'polypeptide(L)'
;MWSRTLRTIALGVPLDLDAAIDAPVPEVCATMEERFKNYDMDRVTHVVIQSVHQSTDSDFPVHRLPIRLGLSRPFWHFLGKMVAKAVYDDETELRELNFVAIGRREFVAFTTSMWRAAEEPEARTEAQNEGDKAETMPQATELPPLNVIEVNFKKPQPGQPIELAWTPARGLFTAKIRQWNERRAAENDELHKCMAKAAE
;
A
#
# COMPACT_ATOMS: atom_id res chain seq x y z
N MET A 1 18.92 -24.88 12.91
CA MET A 1 17.49 -24.52 12.94
C MET A 1 17.39 -23.03 13.22
N TRP A 2 17.27 -22.17 12.20
CA TRP A 2 17.27 -20.72 12.38
C TRP A 2 15.83 -20.21 12.47
N SER A 3 15.46 -19.69 13.64
CA SER A 3 14.15 -19.09 13.88
C SER A 3 14.02 -17.78 13.09
N ARG A 4 13.11 -17.73 12.11
CA ARG A 4 12.76 -16.50 11.37
C ARG A 4 11.82 -15.66 12.22
N THR A 5 12.37 -14.91 13.18
CA THR A 5 11.58 -13.96 13.96
C THR A 5 11.22 -12.76 13.09
N LEU A 6 9.94 -12.61 12.75
CA LEU A 6 9.36 -11.44 12.11
C LEU A 6 9.44 -10.26 13.09
N ARG A 7 10.39 -9.33 12.88
CA ARG A 7 10.39 -8.07 13.64
C ARG A 7 9.35 -7.16 13.02
N THR A 8 8.15 -7.17 13.61
CA THR A 8 7.17 -6.11 13.36
C THR A 8 7.64 -4.89 14.15
N ILE A 9 8.11 -3.85 13.48
CA ILE A 9 8.32 -2.55 14.14
C ILE A 9 6.92 -2.00 14.38
N ALA A 10 6.45 -2.10 15.61
CA ALA A 10 5.16 -1.56 16.01
C ALA A 10 5.24 -0.02 16.05
N LEU A 11 4.22 0.61 15.47
CA LEU A 11 3.63 1.93 15.78
C LEU A 11 4.58 3.14 15.94
N GLY A 12 4.33 4.15 15.10
CA GLY A 12 4.76 5.53 15.32
C GLY A 12 6.17 5.83 14.82
N VAL A 13 6.33 6.05 13.51
CA VAL A 13 7.49 6.80 13.02
C VAL A 13 7.19 8.29 13.24
N PRO A 14 7.99 9.03 14.03
CA PRO A 14 7.83 10.47 14.22
C PRO A 14 7.89 11.23 12.90
N LEU A 15 7.04 12.24 12.78
CA LEU A 15 6.58 12.93 11.58
C LEU A 15 7.56 13.92 10.90
N ASP A 16 8.82 14.00 11.31
CA ASP A 16 9.65 15.16 10.93
C ASP A 16 10.66 14.85 9.80
N LEU A 17 10.16 14.43 8.64
CA LEU A 17 10.91 14.42 7.38
C LEU A 17 9.93 14.63 6.20
N ASP A 18 9.32 15.82 6.18
CA ASP A 18 8.43 16.34 5.13
C ASP A 18 9.10 16.57 3.75
N ALA A 19 10.34 16.11 3.55
CA ALA A 19 10.96 16.13 2.24
C ALA A 19 10.44 14.98 1.38
N ALA A 20 9.17 15.04 0.95
CA ALA A 20 8.67 14.18 -0.12
C ALA A 20 9.60 14.30 -1.33
N ILE A 21 9.94 13.17 -1.96
CA ILE A 21 10.71 13.19 -3.21
C ILE A 21 9.82 13.85 -4.27
N ASP A 22 10.16 15.07 -4.64
CA ASP A 22 9.44 15.90 -5.63
C ASP A 22 9.88 15.62 -7.08
N ALA A 23 10.78 14.67 -7.26
CA ALA A 23 11.24 14.24 -8.57
C ALA A 23 10.05 13.74 -9.42
N PRO A 24 10.05 14.02 -10.74
CA PRO A 24 9.06 13.46 -11.63
C PRO A 24 9.13 11.93 -11.61
N VAL A 25 7.97 11.28 -11.70
CA VAL A 25 7.91 9.82 -11.83
C VAL A 25 8.55 9.44 -13.17
N PRO A 26 9.59 8.59 -13.18
CA PRO A 26 10.24 8.17 -14.42
C PRO A 26 9.29 7.29 -15.25
N GLU A 27 9.64 7.04 -16.51
CA GLU A 27 8.91 6.08 -17.33
C GLU A 27 8.95 4.69 -16.70
N VAL A 28 7.77 4.15 -16.41
CA VAL A 28 7.57 2.89 -15.69
C VAL A 28 6.61 2.00 -16.47
N CYS A 29 6.91 0.71 -16.54
CA CYS A 29 6.07 -0.27 -17.22
C CYS A 29 5.74 -1.42 -16.27
N ALA A 30 4.43 -1.65 -16.07
CA ALA A 30 3.94 -2.82 -15.36
C ALA A 30 3.90 -4.03 -16.29
N THR A 31 4.53 -5.11 -15.85
CA THR A 31 4.47 -6.41 -16.50
C THR A 31 3.73 -7.39 -15.61
N MET A 32 2.98 -8.30 -16.23
CA MET A 32 2.23 -9.33 -15.54
C MET A 32 2.50 -10.67 -16.21
N GLU A 33 2.43 -11.75 -15.43
CA GLU A 33 2.46 -13.09 -16.01
C GLU A 33 1.17 -13.35 -16.80
N GLU A 34 1.28 -14.06 -17.93
CA GLU A 34 0.14 -14.29 -18.84
C GLU A 34 -1.06 -14.96 -18.15
N ARG A 35 -0.80 -15.83 -17.16
CA ARG A 35 -1.86 -16.50 -16.38
C ARG A 35 -2.74 -15.54 -15.58
N PHE A 36 -2.30 -14.31 -15.36
CA PHE A 36 -3.06 -13.30 -14.63
C PHE A 36 -3.77 -12.30 -15.56
N LYS A 37 -3.75 -12.47 -16.89
CA LYS A 37 -4.31 -11.49 -17.86
C LYS A 37 -5.77 -11.10 -17.63
N ASN A 38 -6.54 -11.96 -16.98
CA ASN A 38 -7.95 -11.74 -16.64
C ASN A 38 -8.14 -11.34 -15.16
N TYR A 39 -7.08 -10.94 -14.46
CA TYR A 39 -7.17 -10.48 -13.09
C TYR A 39 -7.88 -9.13 -13.06
N ASP A 40 -8.91 -9.05 -12.23
CA ASP A 40 -9.68 -7.83 -12.05
C ASP A 40 -8.91 -6.84 -11.18
N MET A 41 -8.25 -5.89 -11.84
CA MET A 41 -7.42 -4.87 -11.20
C MET A 41 -8.27 -3.84 -10.44
N ASP A 42 -9.51 -3.60 -10.86
CA ASP A 42 -10.44 -2.69 -10.20
C ASP A 42 -10.85 -3.22 -8.83
N ARG A 43 -10.72 -4.54 -8.62
CA ARG A 43 -10.97 -5.19 -7.34
C ARG A 43 -9.75 -5.22 -6.42
N VAL A 44 -8.59 -4.70 -6.80
CA VAL A 44 -7.42 -4.69 -5.92
C VAL A 44 -7.64 -3.69 -4.79
N THR A 45 -7.55 -4.16 -3.55
CA THR A 45 -7.73 -3.33 -2.35
C THR A 45 -6.39 -2.84 -1.79
N HIS A 46 -5.33 -3.62 -1.98
CA HIS A 46 -4.02 -3.32 -1.44
C HIS A 46 -2.88 -3.74 -2.37
N VAL A 47 -1.78 -3.03 -2.25
CA VAL A 47 -0.53 -3.31 -2.97
C VAL A 47 0.60 -3.47 -1.97
N VAL A 48 1.41 -4.51 -2.12
CA VAL A 48 2.62 -4.72 -1.32
C VAL A 48 3.84 -4.59 -2.21
N ILE A 49 4.71 -3.64 -1.90
CA ILE A 49 5.99 -3.46 -2.59
C ILE A 49 7.08 -4.16 -1.79
N GLN A 50 7.81 -5.06 -2.45
CA GLN A 50 9.04 -5.61 -1.89
C GLN A 50 10.23 -4.71 -2.23
N SER A 51 10.80 -4.07 -1.22
CA SER A 51 12.07 -3.36 -1.30
C SER A 51 13.19 -4.24 -0.75
N VAL A 52 14.32 -4.30 -1.45
CA VAL A 52 15.53 -4.95 -0.92
C VAL A 52 16.36 -3.88 -0.24
N HIS A 53 16.86 -4.17 0.96
CA HIS A 53 17.88 -3.34 1.60
C HIS A 53 19.11 -3.32 0.69
N GLN A 54 19.25 -2.28 -0.12
CA GLN A 54 20.45 -2.06 -0.91
C GLN A 54 21.56 -1.68 0.06
N SER A 55 22.33 -2.65 0.54
CA SER A 55 23.62 -2.36 1.15
C SER A 55 24.51 -1.77 0.05
N THR A 56 24.47 -0.45 -0.14
CA THR A 56 25.51 0.45 -0.65
C THR A 56 26.44 -0.03 -1.79
N ASP A 57 26.02 -0.95 -2.66
CA ASP A 57 26.90 -1.53 -3.69
C ASP A 57 26.17 -1.82 -5.01
N SER A 58 25.06 -1.13 -5.28
CA SER A 58 24.38 -1.20 -6.56
C SER A 58 24.36 0.15 -7.26
N ASP A 59 24.91 0.15 -8.48
CA ASP A 59 24.94 1.20 -9.50
C ASP A 59 23.54 1.73 -9.90
N PHE A 60 22.74 2.18 -8.94
CA PHE A 60 21.56 2.99 -9.24
C PHE A 60 22.04 4.41 -9.56
N PRO A 61 21.69 4.99 -10.72
CA PRO A 61 22.15 6.31 -11.14
C PRO A 61 21.51 7.48 -10.35
N VAL A 62 21.04 7.22 -9.13
CA VAL A 62 20.58 8.22 -8.16
C VAL A 62 21.71 8.47 -7.15
N HIS A 63 22.92 8.71 -7.64
CA HIS A 63 24.07 9.01 -6.79
C HIS A 63 24.18 10.52 -6.57
N ARG A 64 23.63 11.03 -5.45
CA ARG A 64 24.21 12.13 -4.64
C ARG A 64 23.39 12.53 -3.39
N LEU A 65 22.73 11.60 -2.70
CA LEU A 65 22.24 11.87 -1.35
C LEU A 65 22.87 10.86 -0.37
N PRO A 66 23.57 11.31 0.69
CA PRO A 66 24.13 10.43 1.70
C PRO A 66 23.01 9.97 2.63
N ILE A 67 22.10 9.11 2.14
CA ILE A 67 21.01 8.57 2.95
C ILE A 67 21.54 7.34 3.66
N ARG A 68 21.88 7.49 4.94
CA ARG A 68 22.13 6.35 5.83
C ARG A 68 20.85 5.49 5.91
N LEU A 69 21.06 4.19 5.80
CA LEU A 69 20.09 3.11 5.71
C LEU A 69 19.12 3.07 6.90
N GLY A 70 17.96 3.66 6.67
CA GLY A 70 16.67 3.46 7.31
C GLY A 70 15.69 4.12 6.36
N LEU A 71 15.17 3.36 5.39
CA LEU A 71 14.46 3.93 4.24
C LEU A 71 13.31 4.81 4.75
N SER A 72 13.43 6.12 4.50
CA SER A 72 12.52 7.13 5.03
C SER A 72 11.19 7.06 4.26
N ARG A 73 10.08 7.44 4.92
CA ARG A 73 8.75 7.53 4.29
C ARG A 73 8.78 8.20 2.91
N PRO A 74 9.55 9.28 2.66
CA PRO A 74 9.69 9.85 1.31
C PRO A 74 10.06 8.86 0.20
N PHE A 75 10.96 7.90 0.48
CA PHE A 75 11.34 6.89 -0.50
C PHE A 75 10.20 5.91 -0.77
N TRP A 76 9.52 5.42 0.28
CA TRP A 76 8.37 4.53 0.13
C TRP A 76 7.22 5.22 -0.59
N HIS A 77 6.96 6.48 -0.27
CA HIS A 77 5.98 7.30 -0.96
C HIS A 77 6.28 7.38 -2.45
N PHE A 78 7.53 7.65 -2.82
CA PHE A 78 7.96 7.69 -4.22
C PHE A 78 7.82 6.33 -4.93
N LEU A 79 8.18 5.22 -4.27
CA LEU A 79 7.91 3.89 -4.82
C LEU A 79 6.40 3.66 -5.02
N GLY A 80 5.58 4.11 -4.08
CA GLY A 80 4.13 4.11 -4.18
C GLY A 80 3.65 4.83 -5.43
N LYS A 81 4.13 6.06 -5.68
CA LYS A 81 3.80 6.84 -6.88
C LYS A 81 4.18 6.11 -8.18
N MET A 82 5.37 5.53 -8.24
CA MET A 82 5.83 4.76 -9.41
C MET A 82 4.92 3.57 -9.70
N VAL A 83 4.55 2.81 -8.66
CA VAL A 83 3.64 1.67 -8.81
C VAL A 83 2.23 2.13 -9.16
N ALA A 84 1.75 3.19 -8.53
CA ALA A 84 0.43 3.76 -8.79
C ALA A 84 0.30 4.18 -10.26
N LYS A 85 1.31 4.90 -10.78
CA LYS A 85 1.37 5.29 -12.19
C LYS A 85 1.44 4.09 -13.14
N ALA A 86 2.28 3.10 -12.84
CA ALA A 86 2.47 1.97 -13.73
C ALA A 86 1.27 1.01 -13.78
N VAL A 87 0.56 0.85 -12.66
CA VAL A 87 -0.50 -0.15 -12.51
C VAL A 87 -1.89 0.43 -12.75
N TYR A 88 -2.12 1.70 -12.38
CA TYR A 88 -3.43 2.35 -12.44
C TYR A 88 -3.45 3.63 -13.30
N ASP A 89 -2.33 4.00 -13.91
CA ASP A 89 -2.14 5.25 -14.65
C ASP A 89 -2.35 6.55 -13.82
N ASP A 90 -2.44 6.42 -12.49
CA ASP A 90 -2.65 7.52 -11.52
C ASP A 90 -1.61 7.45 -10.39
N GLU A 91 -0.81 8.50 -10.20
CA GLU A 91 0.21 8.59 -9.15
C GLU A 91 -0.36 8.66 -7.72
N THR A 92 -1.63 9.02 -7.56
CA THR A 92 -2.31 9.27 -6.28
C THR A 92 -3.15 8.11 -5.78
N GLU A 93 -3.26 7.05 -6.58
CA GLU A 93 -4.10 5.90 -6.32
C GLU A 93 -3.69 5.15 -5.04
N LEU A 94 -2.40 5.13 -4.73
CA LEU A 94 -1.85 4.41 -3.58
C LEU A 94 -1.55 5.34 -2.39
N ARG A 95 -2.06 4.97 -1.21
CA ARG A 95 -1.70 5.58 0.07
C ARG A 95 -1.02 4.58 1.00
N GLU A 96 0.10 4.97 1.59
CA GLU A 96 0.85 4.15 2.56
C GLU A 96 -0.06 3.67 3.69
N LEU A 97 -0.04 2.36 3.96
CA LEU A 97 -0.74 1.73 5.08
C LEU A 97 0.23 1.44 6.23
N ASN A 98 1.20 0.56 5.97
CA ASN A 98 2.17 0.12 6.97
C ASN A 98 3.35 -0.58 6.29
N PHE A 99 4.37 -0.94 7.06
CA PHE A 99 5.53 -1.68 6.57
C PHE A 99 5.95 -2.79 7.53
N VAL A 100 6.69 -3.78 7.01
CA VAL A 100 7.36 -4.80 7.82
C VAL A 100 8.73 -5.12 7.24
N ALA A 101 9.73 -5.22 8.11
CA ALA A 101 11.07 -5.68 7.74
C ALA A 101 11.25 -7.16 8.09
N ILE A 102 11.69 -7.97 7.12
CA ILE A 102 11.98 -9.39 7.28
C ILE A 102 13.39 -9.68 6.77
N GLY A 103 14.32 -9.86 7.70
CA GLY A 103 15.73 -10.05 7.36
C GLY A 103 16.30 -8.82 6.64
N ARG A 104 16.67 -8.97 5.37
CA ARG A 104 17.21 -7.89 4.51
C ARG A 104 16.18 -7.32 3.54
N ARG A 105 14.90 -7.65 3.71
CA ARG A 105 13.81 -7.18 2.84
C ARG A 105 12.84 -6.35 3.64
N GLU A 106 12.35 -5.30 3.03
CA GLU A 106 11.27 -4.46 3.53
C GLU A 106 10.06 -4.66 2.64
N PHE A 107 8.89 -4.75 3.26
CA PHE A 107 7.62 -4.88 2.59
C PHE A 107 6.76 -3.70 3.01
N VAL A 108 6.40 -2.87 2.05
CA VAL A 108 5.57 -1.68 2.28
C VAL A 108 4.20 -1.95 1.67
N ALA A 109 3.15 -1.83 2.48
CA ALA A 109 1.79 -1.99 2.03
C ALA A 109 1.14 -0.64 1.79
N PHE A 110 0.30 -0.60 0.77
CA PHE A 110 -0.50 0.54 0.34
C PHE A 110 -1.96 0.14 0.23
N THR A 111 -2.84 1.10 0.47
CA THR A 111 -4.28 1.02 0.23
C THR A 111 -4.62 1.69 -1.10
N THR A 112 -5.56 1.13 -1.84
CA THR A 112 -6.12 1.73 -3.06
C THR A 112 -7.21 2.75 -2.70
N SER A 113 -7.62 3.59 -3.66
CA SER A 113 -8.75 4.51 -3.48
C SER A 113 -10.05 3.75 -3.19
N MET A 114 -10.26 2.60 -3.84
CA MET A 114 -11.42 1.74 -3.61
C MET A 114 -11.54 1.25 -2.16
N TRP A 115 -10.43 0.81 -1.55
CA TRP A 115 -10.45 0.42 -0.14
C TRP A 115 -10.77 1.60 0.78
N ARG A 116 -10.18 2.77 0.49
CA ARG A 116 -10.40 4.00 1.27
C ARG A 116 -11.86 4.46 1.22
N ALA A 117 -12.47 4.43 0.03
CA ALA A 117 -13.88 4.76 -0.15
C ALA A 117 -14.81 3.82 0.64
N ALA A 118 -14.44 2.54 0.82
CA ALA A 118 -15.21 1.60 1.63
C ALA A 118 -14.97 1.77 3.15
N GLU A 119 -13.80 2.26 3.56
CA GLU A 119 -13.49 2.57 4.96
C GLU A 119 -14.23 3.82 5.46
N GLU A 120 -14.41 4.84 4.60
CA GLU A 120 -14.97 6.13 5.02
C GLU A 120 -16.48 6.05 5.32
N PRO A 121 -16.93 6.63 6.46
CA PRO A 121 -18.32 6.53 6.91
C PRO A 121 -19.32 7.38 6.09
N GLU A 122 -18.86 8.41 5.38
CA GLU A 122 -19.74 9.28 4.56
C GLU A 122 -20.28 8.55 3.33
N ALA A 123 -19.46 7.71 2.68
CA ALA A 123 -19.90 6.82 1.59
C ALA A 123 -20.97 5.80 2.03
N ARG A 124 -21.05 5.47 3.33
CA ARG A 124 -22.11 4.62 3.90
C ARG A 124 -23.42 5.35 4.10
N THR A 125 -23.39 6.67 4.22
CA THR A 125 -24.57 7.50 4.56
C THR A 125 -25.27 7.99 3.29
N GLU A 126 -24.54 8.31 2.23
CA GLU A 126 -25.13 8.77 0.95
C GLU A 126 -25.83 7.63 0.19
N ALA A 127 -25.30 6.40 0.24
CA ALA A 127 -25.93 5.23 -0.37
C ALA A 127 -27.25 4.81 0.31
N GLN A 128 -27.53 5.31 1.52
CA GLN A 128 -28.77 5.04 2.26
C GLN A 128 -29.87 6.07 1.99
N ASN A 129 -29.54 7.25 1.43
CA ASN A 129 -30.49 8.37 1.32
C ASN A 129 -31.11 8.57 -0.09
N GLU A 130 -30.67 7.86 -1.13
CA GLU A 130 -31.23 8.02 -2.50
C GLU A 130 -32.03 6.80 -3.03
N GLY A 131 -32.34 5.81 -2.19
CA GLY A 131 -32.80 4.50 -2.65
C GLY A 131 -34.20 4.04 -2.24
N ASP A 132 -35.21 4.91 -2.24
CA ASP A 132 -36.63 4.50 -2.10
C ASP A 132 -37.12 3.87 -3.42
N LYS A 133 -36.62 2.67 -3.76
CA LYS A 133 -37.21 1.75 -4.75
C LYS A 133 -36.63 0.35 -4.57
N ALA A 134 -37.52 -0.56 -4.20
CA ALA A 134 -37.25 -1.95 -3.90
C ALA A 134 -36.76 -2.74 -5.12
N GLU A 135 -35.47 -3.10 -5.13
CA GLU A 135 -34.97 -4.40 -5.60
C GLU A 135 -33.82 -4.81 -4.66
N THR A 136 -33.92 -6.00 -4.08
CA THR A 136 -33.02 -6.54 -3.05
C THR A 136 -31.60 -6.74 -3.60
N MET A 137 -30.73 -5.74 -3.41
CA MET A 137 -29.27 -5.88 -3.48
C MET A 137 -28.71 -6.03 -2.06
N PRO A 138 -27.64 -6.81 -1.86
CA PRO A 138 -27.18 -7.16 -0.52
C PRO A 138 -26.67 -5.91 0.20
N GLN A 139 -27.14 -5.73 1.44
CA GLN A 139 -26.63 -4.75 2.37
C GLN A 139 -25.09 -4.78 2.35
N ALA A 140 -24.45 -3.71 1.87
CA ALA A 140 -23.01 -3.55 1.96
C ALA A 140 -22.66 -3.17 3.41
N THR A 141 -22.83 -4.12 4.34
CA THR A 141 -22.41 -3.98 5.75
C THR A 141 -20.95 -4.40 5.94
N GLU A 142 -20.36 -5.05 4.95
CA GLU A 142 -19.01 -5.62 5.03
C GLU A 142 -18.06 -4.93 4.04
N LEU A 143 -16.85 -4.61 4.51
CA LEU A 143 -15.76 -4.14 3.66
C LEU A 143 -15.53 -5.13 2.52
N PRO A 144 -15.08 -4.66 1.33
CA PRO A 144 -14.82 -5.55 0.20
C PRO A 144 -13.82 -6.65 0.60
N PRO A 145 -13.93 -7.86 0.05
CA PRO A 145 -12.95 -8.90 0.29
C PRO A 145 -11.53 -8.42 -0.02
N LEU A 146 -10.57 -8.75 0.84
CA LEU A 146 -9.17 -8.39 0.62
C LEU A 146 -8.66 -9.03 -0.67
N ASN A 147 -8.17 -8.17 -1.56
CA ASN A 147 -7.54 -8.55 -2.81
C ASN A 147 -6.22 -7.79 -2.88
N VAL A 148 -5.12 -8.53 -2.75
CA VAL A 148 -3.79 -7.95 -2.54
C VAL A 148 -2.88 -8.41 -3.66
N ILE A 149 -2.13 -7.49 -4.24
CA ILE A 149 -1.05 -7.82 -5.19
C ILE A 149 0.32 -7.53 -4.57
N GLU A 150 1.31 -8.35 -4.92
CA GLU A 150 2.72 -8.15 -4.60
C GLU A 150 3.44 -7.63 -5.84
N VAL A 151 4.14 -6.49 -5.68
CA VAL A 151 4.89 -5.81 -6.72
C VAL A 151 6.39 -5.91 -6.44
N ASN A 152 7.14 -6.28 -7.47
CA ASN A 152 8.59 -6.38 -7.44
C ASN A 152 9.18 -5.52 -8.58
N PHE A 153 10.11 -4.64 -8.23
CA PHE A 153 10.90 -3.90 -9.22
C PHE A 153 11.95 -4.83 -9.83
N LYS A 154 12.07 -4.81 -11.16
CA LYS A 154 13.19 -5.46 -11.85
C LYS A 154 14.44 -4.59 -11.74
N LYS A 155 15.60 -5.19 -11.99
CA LYS A 155 16.86 -4.43 -12.07
C LYS A 155 16.74 -3.42 -13.23
N PRO A 156 16.90 -2.12 -12.98
CA PRO A 156 16.81 -1.11 -14.04
C PRO A 156 17.89 -1.33 -15.09
N GLN A 157 17.54 -1.11 -16.35
CA GLN A 157 18.48 -1.14 -17.48
C GLN A 157 18.71 0.30 -17.96
N PRO A 158 19.97 0.73 -18.16
CA PRO A 158 20.24 2.08 -18.66
C PRO A 158 19.53 2.37 -19.98
N GLY A 159 18.83 3.51 -20.05
CA GLY A 159 18.10 3.93 -21.26
C GLY A 159 16.84 3.12 -21.56
N GLN A 160 16.36 2.28 -20.64
CA GLN A 160 15.07 1.61 -20.75
C GLN A 160 14.12 2.10 -19.63
N PRO A 161 12.80 2.04 -19.84
CA PRO A 161 11.82 2.26 -18.78
C PRO A 161 12.06 1.33 -17.59
N ILE A 162 11.69 1.78 -16.39
CA ILE A 162 11.77 0.95 -15.19
C ILE A 162 10.65 -0.09 -15.26
N GLU A 163 11.02 -1.36 -15.29
CA GLU A 163 10.06 -2.45 -15.30
C GLU A 163 9.70 -2.89 -13.87
N LEU A 164 8.42 -3.08 -13.63
CA LEU A 164 7.91 -3.76 -12.45
C LEU A 164 7.10 -4.99 -12.85
N ALA A 165 7.10 -6.00 -11.99
CA ALA A 165 6.29 -7.20 -12.14
C ALA A 165 5.34 -7.31 -10.95
N TRP A 166 4.10 -7.68 -11.20
CA TRP A 166 3.12 -7.92 -10.14
C TRP A 166 2.49 -9.30 -10.23
N THR A 167 2.09 -9.82 -9.07
CA THR A 167 1.39 -11.11 -8.92
C THR A 167 0.38 -11.00 -7.78
N PRO A 168 -0.66 -11.86 -7.71
CA PRO A 168 -1.48 -11.97 -6.52
C PRO A 168 -0.60 -12.26 -5.30
N ALA A 169 -0.80 -11.52 -4.22
CA ALA A 169 0.06 -11.59 -3.06
C ALA A 169 -0.06 -12.94 -2.36
N ARG A 170 1.05 -13.38 -1.78
CA ARG A 170 1.10 -14.57 -0.94
C ARG A 170 0.19 -14.37 0.28
N GLY A 171 -0.50 -15.44 0.70
CA GLY A 171 -1.47 -15.37 1.82
C GLY A 171 -0.92 -14.82 3.13
N LEU A 172 0.40 -14.89 3.35
CA LEU A 172 1.08 -14.24 4.47
C LEU A 172 0.87 -12.71 4.48
N PHE A 173 0.95 -12.04 3.32
CA PHE A 173 0.73 -10.60 3.22
C PHE A 173 -0.75 -10.25 3.39
N THR A 174 -1.64 -11.04 2.80
CA THR A 174 -3.09 -10.87 3.00
C THR A 174 -3.47 -10.98 4.49
N ALA A 175 -2.89 -11.94 5.22
CA ALA A 175 -3.10 -12.07 6.65
C ALA A 175 -2.53 -10.89 7.45
N LYS A 176 -1.37 -10.35 7.05
CA LYS A 176 -0.76 -9.19 7.71
C LYS A 176 -1.55 -7.90 7.47
N ILE A 177 -2.00 -7.66 6.25
CA ILE A 177 -2.87 -6.54 5.91
C ILE A 177 -4.19 -6.62 6.69
N ARG A 178 -4.80 -7.80 6.77
CA ARG A 178 -5.99 -8.02 7.60
C ARG A 178 -5.75 -7.59 9.06
N GLN A 179 -4.66 -8.06 9.66
CA GLN A 179 -4.29 -7.70 11.03
C GLN A 179 -4.09 -6.18 11.20
N TRP A 180 -3.50 -5.50 10.21
CA TRP A 180 -3.32 -4.05 10.26
C TRP A 180 -4.64 -3.29 10.16
N ASN A 181 -5.54 -3.72 9.27
CA ASN A 181 -6.84 -3.08 9.09
C ASN A 181 -7.73 -3.28 10.32
N GLU A 182 -7.74 -4.48 10.92
CA GLU A 182 -8.45 -4.76 12.18
C GLU A 182 -7.95 -3.89 13.33
N ARG A 183 -6.61 -3.72 13.46
CA ARG A 183 -6.04 -2.86 14.48
C ARG A 183 -6.42 -1.40 14.28
N ARG A 184 -6.29 -0.89 13.06
CA ARG A 184 -6.64 0.48 12.70
C ARG A 184 -8.13 0.78 12.96
N ALA A 185 -9.01 -0.18 12.66
CA ALA A 185 -10.44 -0.08 12.97
C ALA A 185 -10.70 0.01 14.48
N ALA A 186 -10.02 -0.81 15.29
CA ALA A 186 -10.13 -0.75 16.75
C ALA A 186 -9.60 0.58 17.33
N GLU A 187 -8.48 1.08 16.80
CA GLU A 187 -7.90 2.37 17.20
C GLU A 187 -8.85 3.54 16.86
N ASN A 188 -9.48 3.52 15.69
CA ASN A 188 -10.46 4.54 15.29
C ASN A 188 -11.73 4.51 16.16
N ASP A 189 -12.26 3.32 16.47
CA ASP A 189 -13.44 3.18 17.34
C ASP A 189 -13.18 3.74 18.76
N GLU A 190 -12.01 3.45 19.33
CA GLU A 190 -11.60 3.99 20.64
C GLU A 190 -11.41 5.52 20.59
N LEU A 191 -10.86 6.06 19.50
CA LEU A 191 -10.73 7.50 19.31
C LEU A 191 -12.11 8.18 19.24
N HIS A 192 -13.05 7.62 18.47
CA HIS A 192 -14.41 8.14 18.36
C HIS A 192 -15.15 8.14 19.71
N LYS A 193 -15.03 7.07 20.50
CA LYS A 193 -15.60 7.01 21.86
C LYS A 193 -14.99 8.09 22.77
N CYS A 194 -13.67 8.27 22.72
CA CYS A 194 -12.98 9.30 23.51
C CYS A 194 -13.44 10.72 23.14
N MET A 195 -13.59 11.00 21.84
CA MET A 195 -14.06 12.30 21.35
C MET A 195 -15.53 12.57 21.74
N ALA A 196 -16.40 11.56 21.67
CA ALA A 196 -17.80 11.70 22.07
C ALA A 196 -17.93 12.02 23.57
N LYS A 197 -17.15 11.35 24.42
CA LYS A 197 -17.13 11.60 25.87
C LYS A 197 -16.55 12.96 26.26
N ALA A 198 -15.66 13.53 25.45
CA ALA A 198 -15.09 14.85 25.69
C ALA A 198 -16.02 16.01 25.29
N ALA A 199 -17.11 15.72 24.58
CA ALA A 199 -18.13 16.69 24.15
C ALA A 199 -19.33 16.78 25.11
N GLU A 200 -19.38 15.92 26.13
CA GLU A 200 -20.34 15.94 27.25
C GLU A 200 -19.77 16.69 28.47
#